data_AF-A0A067D5C9-F1
#
_entry.id   AF-A0A067D5C9-F1
#
_cell.length_a   1.000
_cell.length_b   1.000
_cell.length_c   1.000
_cell.angle_alpha   90.00
_cell.angle_beta   90.00
_cell.angle_gamma   90.00
#
_symmetry.space_group_name_H-M   'P 1'
#
loop_
_entity.id
_entity.type
_entity.pdbx_description
1 polymer ?
#
loop_
_entity_poly.entity_id
_entity_poly.type
_entity_poly.pdbx_seq_one_letter_code
_entity_poly.pdbx_strand_id
1 'polypeptide(L)' 'MLIQMLDLQSGKPSSSAGIRFLELLEKDEMAFDNLYCVAFQMMDAQWLAKRASYMEFSVNLT' A
#
# COMPACT_ATOMS: atom_id res chain seq x y z
N MET A 1 -2.46 -5.73 0.71
CA MET A 1 -2.69 -4.49 -0.08
C MET A 1 -1.43 -3.99 -0.77
N LEU A 2 -0.42 -3.46 -0.08
CA LEU A 2 0.78 -2.91 -0.75
C LEU A 2 1.56 -3.93 -1.59
N ILE A 3 1.73 -5.16 -1.10
CA ILE A 3 2.37 -6.24 -1.87
C ILE A 3 1.61 -6.56 -3.17
N GLN A 4 0.28 -6.44 -3.18
CA GLN A 4 -0.52 -6.62 -4.39
C GLN A 4 -0.41 -5.40 -5.32
N MET A 5 -0.45 -4.18 -4.78
CA MET A 5 -0.32 -2.94 -5.56
C MET A 5 1.05 -2.80 -6.23
N LEU A 6 2.10 -3.31 -5.59
CA LEU A 6 3.46 -3.33 -6.12
C LEU A 6 3.76 -4.58 -6.96
N ASP A 7 2.79 -5.48 -7.12
CA ASP A 7 2.94 -6.74 -7.86
C ASP A 7 4.13 -7.60 -7.37
N LEU A 8 4.26 -7.73 -6.05
CA LEU A 8 5.38 -8.43 -5.41
C LEU A 8 5.06 -9.90 -5.04
N GLN A 9 3.89 -10.41 -5.43
CA GLN A 9 3.41 -11.74 -5.02
C GLN A 9 4.14 -12.91 -5.71
N SER A 10 4.71 -12.68 -6.90
CA SER A 10 5.34 -13.72 -7.74
C SER A 10 6.86 -13.85 -7.53
N GLY A 11 7.43 -13.14 -6.55
CA GLY A 11 8.87 -13.15 -6.24
C GLY A 11 9.75 -12.31 -7.18
N LYS A 12 9.26 -11.93 -8.37
CA LYS A 12 9.86 -10.90 -9.22
C LYS A 12 8.81 -9.88 -9.62
N PRO A 13 8.96 -8.58 -9.27
CA PRO A 13 8.02 -7.57 -9.70
C PRO A 13 8.03 -7.45 -11.22
N SER A 14 6.84 -7.53 -11.83
CA SER A 14 6.66 -7.26 -13.26
C SER A 14 6.19 -5.83 -13.52
N SER A 15 5.66 -5.17 -12.48
CA SER A 15 5.23 -3.77 -12.53
C SER A 15 6.41 -2.79 -12.39
N SER A 16 6.33 -1.67 -13.11
CA SER A 16 7.31 -0.58 -13.00
C SER A 16 7.37 0.00 -11.59
N ALA A 17 6.23 0.09 -10.90
CA ALA A 17 6.15 0.53 -9.52
C ALA A 17 6.89 -0.43 -8.56
N GLY A 18 6.69 -1.75 -8.72
CA GLY A 18 7.39 -2.76 -7.95
C GLY A 18 8.90 -2.75 -8.16
N ILE A 19 9.35 -2.62 -9.41
CA ILE A 19 10.78 -2.54 -9.75
C ILE A 19 11.41 -1.32 -9.09
N ARG A 20 10.81 -0.13 -9.23
CA ARG A 20 11.31 1.11 -8.63
C ARG A 20 11.29 1.06 -7.10
N PHE A 21 10.28 0.42 -6.52
CA PHE A 21 10.22 0.24 -5.07
C PHE A 21 11.36 -0.64 -4.56
N LEU A 22 11.72 -1.73 -5.26
CA LEU A 22 12.87 -2.55 -4.88
C LEU A 22 14.19 -1.77 -5.00
N GLU A 23 14.39 -0.99 -6.09
CA GLU A 23 15.56 -0.12 -6.23
C GLU A 23 15.67 0.93 -5.11
N LEU A 24 14.53 1.39 -4.58
CA LEU A 24 14.48 2.31 -3.44
C LEU A 24 14.80 1.59 -2.13
N LEU A 25 14.25 0.39 -1.95
CA LEU A 25 14.47 -0.44 -0.76
C LEU A 25 15.94 -0.86 -0.62
N GLU A 26 16.66 -1.07 -1.73
CA GLU A 26 18.11 -1.32 -1.72
C GLU A 26 18.92 -0.11 -1.21
N LYS A 27 18.36 1.10 -1.27
CA LYS A 27 19.04 2.35 -0.90
C LYS A 27 18.62 2.88 0.46
N ASP A 28 17.43 2.52 0.91
CA ASP A 28 16.82 3.00 2.15
C ASP A 28 16.02 1.86 2.80
N GLU A 29 16.56 1.34 3.90
CA GLU A 29 15.92 0.28 4.69
C GLU A 29 14.55 0.71 5.24
N MET A 30 14.33 2.02 5.43
CA MET A 30 13.06 2.59 5.92
C MET A 30 12.04 2.82 4.80
N ALA A 31 12.38 2.53 3.53
CA ALA A 31 11.50 2.79 2.40
C ALA A 31 10.15 2.07 2.52
N PHE A 32 10.14 0.85 3.06
CA PHE A 32 8.90 0.11 3.29
C PHE A 32 8.03 0.77 4.37
N ASP A 33 8.61 1.12 5.53
CA ASP A 33 7.89 1.74 6.63
C ASP A 33 7.31 3.10 6.24
N ASN A 34 8.08 3.89 5.49
CA ASN A 34 7.65 5.17 4.96
C ASN A 34 6.49 5.01 3.97
N LEU A 35 6.60 4.06 3.02
CA LEU A 35 5.53 3.78 2.08
C LEU A 35 4.27 3.25 2.77
N TYR A 36 4.43 2.41 3.79
CA TYR A 36 3.34 1.91 4.60
C TYR A 36 2.59 3.05 5.29
N CYS A 37 3.30 3.96 5.97
CA CYS A 37 2.70 5.12 6.62
C CYS A 37 1.91 5.99 5.64
N VAL A 38 2.51 6.32 4.49
CA VAL A 38 1.86 7.16 3.47
C VAL A 38 0.61 6.47 2.89
N ALA A 39 0.68 5.17 2.62
CA ALA A 39 -0.47 4.42 2.10
C ALA A 39 -1.64 4.41 3.08
N PHE A 40 -1.38 4.29 4.39
CA PHE A 40 -2.40 4.37 5.43
C PHE A 40 -3.00 5.78 5.53
N GLN A 41 -2.17 6.82 5.46
CA GLN A 41 -2.65 8.20 5.46
C GLN A 41 -3.52 8.49 4.23
N MET A 42 -3.14 7.99 3.06
CA MET A 42 -3.95 8.14 1.85
C MET A 42 -5.27 7.37 1.95
N MET A 43 -5.27 6.17 2.52
CA MET A 43 -6.47 5.39 2.77
C MET A 43 -7.43 6.14 3.71
N ASP A 44 -6.92 6.70 4.81
CA ASP A 44 -7.70 7.49 5.75
C ASP A 44 -8.29 8.75 5.11
N ALA A 45 -7.48 9.48 4.32
CA ALA A 45 -7.96 10.63 3.57
C ALA A 45 -9.08 10.27 2.56
N GLN A 46 -8.92 9.16 1.85
CA GLN A 46 -9.96 8.66 0.93
C GLN A 46 -11.22 8.20 1.67
N TRP A 47 -11.07 7.59 2.85
CA TRP A 47 -12.16 7.18 3.71
C TRP A 47 -13.00 8.38 4.18
N LEU A 48 -12.32 9.41 4.70
CA LEU A 48 -12.95 10.66 5.13
C LEU A 48 -13.63 11.39 3.97
N ALA A 49 -12.99 11.46 2.80
CA ALA A 49 -13.55 12.10 1.61
C ALA A 49 -14.86 11.44 1.14
N LYS A 50 -14.97 10.11 1.30
CA LYS A 50 -16.19 9.36 0.97
C LYS A 50 -17.30 9.49 2.01
N ARG A 51 -17.06 10.18 3.14
CA ARG A 51 -17.92 10.15 4.33
C ARG A 51 -18.23 8.72 4.76
N ALA A 52 -17.28 7.81 4.55
CA ALA A 52 -17.46 6.42 4.86
C ALA A 52 -17.69 6.25 6.37
N SER A 53 -18.76 5.54 6.72
CA SER A 53 -19.07 5.32 8.14
C SER A 53 -18.23 4.18 8.68
N TYR A 54 -17.92 4.20 9.98
CA TYR A 54 -17.17 3.11 10.64
C TYR A 54 -17.74 1.70 10.36
N MET A 55 -19.03 1.60 10.04
CA MET A 55 -19.72 0.34 9.68
C MET A 55 -19.29 -0.27 8.34
N GLU A 56 -18.69 0.49 7.42
CA GLU A 56 -18.19 -0.04 6.13
C GLU A 56 -16.83 -0.74 6.28
N PHE A 57 -16.18 -0.63 7.45
CA PHE A 57 -14.84 -1.16 7.69
C PHE A 57 -14.84 -2.69 7.87
N SER A 58 -15.97 -3.27 8.29
CA SER A 58 -16.09 -4.69 8.68
C SER A 58 -17.00 -5.54 7.76
N VAL A 59 -17.55 -4.99 6.67
CA VAL A 59 -18.46 -5.71 5.74
C VAL A 59 -17.70 -6.50 4.64
N ASN A 60 -16.38 -6.69 4.74
CA ASN A 60 -15.62 -7.51 3.78
C ASN A 60 -14.60 -8.46 4.45
N LEU A 61 -14.91 -8.98 5.65
CA LEU A 61 -14.10 -10.01 6.33
C LEU A 61 -14.83 -11.37 6.45
N THR A 62 -15.91 -11.58 5.70
CA THR A 62 -16.60 -12.89 5.55
C THR A 62 -16.71 -13.28 4.10
#